data_AF-A0A6J6T423-F1
#
_entry.id   AF-A0A6J6T423-F1
#
_cell.length_a   1.000
_cell.length_b   1.000
_cell.length_c   1.000
_cell.angle_alpha   90.00
_cell.angle_beta   90.00
_cell.angle_gamma   90.00
#
_symmetry.space_group_name_H-M   'P 1'
#
loop_
_entity.id
_entity.type
_entity.pdbx_description
1 polymer ?
#
loop_
_entity_poly.entity_id
_entity_poly.type
_entity_poly.pdbx_seq_one_letter_code
_entity_poly.pdbx_strand_id
1 'polypeptide(L)'
;MVATLGVITWVFIDGHLKWLLGDFTVTGALDTGTVILVAVVVFGLSMDYELFLLSRIREEHMAGKSNIESVAVGLQRSARIITAAALLLAVVFAAFMISGVTSIKMMGFGVSFAVLLDATLIRALLVPALMRLFGESNWWAPKPMRRFTITH
;
A
#
# COMPACT_ATOMS: atom_id res chain seq x y z
N MET A 1 -5.92 2.99 2.50
CA MET A 1 -7.10 2.50 3.25
C MET A 1 -8.35 3.36 3.04
N VAL A 2 -8.42 4.62 3.51
CA VAL A 2 -9.63 5.46 3.33
C VAL A 2 -9.94 5.70 1.85
N ALA A 3 -8.94 5.98 1.02
CA ALA A 3 -9.10 6.11 -0.43
C ALA A 3 -9.55 4.80 -1.09
N THR A 4 -9.01 3.66 -0.65
CA THR A 4 -9.39 2.32 -1.12
C THR A 4 -10.85 2.01 -0.80
N LEU A 5 -11.28 2.28 0.44
CA LEU A 5 -12.67 2.12 0.86
C LEU A 5 -13.59 3.04 0.06
N GLY A 6 -13.21 4.30 -0.14
CA GLY A 6 -13.97 5.25 -0.98
C GLY A 6 -14.11 4.82 -2.44
N VAL A 7 -13.06 4.23 -3.03
CA VAL A 7 -13.14 3.70 -4.39
C VAL A 7 -13.96 2.41 -4.44
N ILE A 8 -13.84 1.52 -3.45
CA ILE A 8 -14.67 0.31 -3.37
C ILE A 8 -16.15 0.69 -3.26
N THR A 9 -16.50 1.68 -2.44
CA THR A 9 -17.89 2.17 -2.36
C THR A 9 -18.32 2.80 -3.68
N TRP A 10 -17.51 3.64 -4.30
CA TRP A 10 -17.85 4.28 -5.57
C TRP A 10 -18.01 3.29 -6.74
N VAL A 11 -17.21 2.22 -6.77
CA VAL A 11 -17.26 1.20 -7.82
C VAL A 11 -18.40 0.20 -7.60
N PHE A 12 -18.56 -0.35 -6.39
CA PHE A 12 -19.49 -1.44 -6.11
C PHE A 12 -20.84 -1.00 -5.52
N ILE A 13 -20.90 0.15 -4.84
CA ILE A 13 -22.16 0.70 -4.30
C ILE A 13 -22.82 1.63 -5.32
N ASP A 14 -22.09 2.61 -5.86
CA ASP A 14 -22.66 3.53 -6.87
C ASP A 14 -22.74 2.90 -8.28
N GLY A 15 -22.04 1.78 -8.53
CA GLY A 15 -22.17 1.00 -9.75
C GLY A 15 -21.50 1.62 -11.00
N HIS A 16 -20.60 2.60 -10.81
CA HIS A 16 -19.97 3.36 -11.90
C HIS A 16 -19.04 2.52 -12.81
N LEU A 17 -18.71 1.28 -12.46
CA LEU A 17 -17.82 0.40 -13.23
C LEU A 17 -18.45 -0.92 -13.70
N LYS A 18 -19.80 -0.98 -13.77
CA LYS A 18 -20.55 -2.13 -14.31
C LYS A 18 -20.17 -2.49 -15.75
N TRP A 19 -19.81 -1.50 -16.57
CA TRP A 19 -19.39 -1.67 -17.96
C TRP A 19 -18.13 -2.53 -18.10
N LEU A 20 -17.12 -2.33 -17.23
CA LEU A 20 -15.78 -2.91 -17.43
C LEU A 20 -15.63 -4.28 -16.75
N LEU A 21 -16.37 -4.51 -15.68
CA LEU A 21 -16.20 -5.64 -14.79
C LEU A 21 -17.28 -6.74 -15.03
N GLY A 22 -18.38 -6.44 -15.75
CA GLY A 22 -19.52 -7.34 -15.99
C GLY A 22 -20.72 -7.07 -15.06
N ASP A 23 -21.85 -7.76 -15.27
CA ASP A 23 -23.03 -7.65 -14.38
C ASP A 23 -22.69 -8.16 -12.98
N PHE A 24 -22.36 -7.25 -12.06
CA PHE A 24 -22.36 -7.55 -10.63
C PHE A 24 -23.77 -7.39 -10.11
N THR A 25 -24.25 -8.40 -9.41
CA THR A 25 -25.39 -8.25 -8.53
C THR A 25 -25.06 -7.16 -7.51
N VAL A 26 -25.67 -5.99 -7.68
CA VAL A 26 -25.71 -4.92 -6.68
C VAL A 26 -26.52 -5.49 -5.52
N THR A 27 -25.89 -6.26 -4.65
CA THR A 27 -26.55 -6.85 -3.48
C THR A 27 -26.96 -5.80 -2.46
N GLY A 28 -26.51 -4.55 -2.61
CA GLY A 28 -26.80 -3.46 -1.66
C GLY A 28 -26.17 -3.68 -0.27
N ALA A 29 -25.42 -4.77 -0.09
CA ALA A 29 -24.79 -5.16 1.16
C ALA A 29 -23.36 -5.62 0.87
N LEU A 30 -22.42 -4.90 1.47
CA LEU A 30 -21.07 -5.40 1.68
C LEU A 30 -21.17 -6.44 2.80
N ASP A 31 -20.74 -7.68 2.54
CA ASP A 31 -20.52 -8.63 3.63
C ASP A 31 -19.39 -8.06 4.52
N THR A 32 -19.72 -7.78 5.77
CA THR A 32 -18.80 -7.19 6.75
C THR A 32 -17.52 -8.04 6.87
N GLY A 33 -17.64 -9.37 6.76
CA GLY A 33 -16.50 -10.28 6.79
C GLY A 33 -15.53 -10.04 5.63
N THR A 34 -16.05 -9.93 4.41
CA THR A 34 -15.26 -9.64 3.21
C THR A 34 -14.57 -8.27 3.29
N VAL A 35 -15.24 -7.24 3.79
CA VAL A 35 -14.65 -5.90 3.96
C VAL A 35 -13.51 -5.91 4.97
N ILE A 36 -13.71 -6.55 6.13
CA ILE A 36 -12.68 -6.68 7.15
C ILE A 36 -11.48 -7.46 6.58
N LEU A 37 -11.72 -8.53 5.84
CA LEU A 37 -10.66 -9.33 5.24
C LEU A 37 -9.83 -8.50 4.24
N VAL A 38 -10.48 -7.77 3.33
CA VAL A 38 -9.80 -6.87 2.40
C VAL A 38 -9.01 -5.81 3.16
N ALA A 39 -9.59 -5.23 4.22
CA ALA A 39 -8.90 -4.24 5.02
C ALA A 39 -7.63 -4.82 5.68
N VAL A 40 -7.73 -5.97 6.35
CA VAL A 40 -6.58 -6.61 7.00
C VAL A 40 -5.50 -6.99 5.99
N VAL A 41 -5.88 -7.56 4.84
CA VAL A 41 -4.93 -7.94 3.77
C VAL A 41 -4.22 -6.72 3.21
N VAL A 42 -4.97 -5.69 2.83
CA VAL A 42 -4.39 -4.45 2.28
C VAL A 42 -3.50 -3.78 3.31
N PHE A 43 -3.93 -3.71 4.57
CA PHE A 43 -3.14 -3.12 5.65
C PHE A 43 -1.82 -3.87 5.87
N GLY A 44 -1.87 -5.20 5.96
CA GLY A 44 -0.68 -6.03 6.10
C GLY A 44 0.31 -5.84 4.95
N LEU A 45 -0.20 -5.88 3.71
CA LEU A 45 0.63 -5.68 2.51
C LEU A 45 1.27 -4.28 2.49
N SER A 46 0.50 -3.23 2.80
CA SER A 46 1.02 -1.86 2.87
C SER A 46 2.11 -1.72 3.94
N MET A 47 1.90 -2.29 5.13
CA MET A 47 2.88 -2.25 6.22
C MET A 47 4.21 -2.90 5.81
N ASP A 48 4.17 -4.07 5.17
CA ASP A 48 5.38 -4.76 4.70
C ASP A 48 6.17 -3.91 3.69
N TYR A 49 5.47 -3.23 2.78
CA TYR A 49 6.10 -2.37 1.77
C TYR A 49 6.65 -1.07 2.32
N GLU A 50 5.94 -0.44 3.24
CA GLU A 50 6.39 0.78 3.92
C GLU A 50 7.61 0.48 4.79
N LEU A 51 7.57 -0.58 5.59
CA LEU A 51 8.70 -0.98 6.44
C LEU A 51 9.95 -1.31 5.62
N PHE A 52 9.80 -2.01 4.50
CA PHE A 52 10.94 -2.28 3.62
C PHE A 52 11.56 -0.99 3.04
N LEU A 53 10.71 -0.06 2.59
CA LEU A 53 11.17 1.23 2.06
C LEU A 53 11.87 2.07 3.14
N LEU A 54 11.23 2.21 4.30
CA LEU A 54 11.74 3.01 5.41
C LEU A 54 13.04 2.42 5.96
N SER A 55 13.15 1.09 6.04
CA SER A 55 14.40 0.42 6.41
C SER A 55 15.51 0.81 5.45
N ARG A 56 15.25 0.83 4.15
CA ARG A 56 16.26 1.22 3.16
C ARG A 56 16.65 2.69 3.25
N ILE A 57 15.69 3.59 3.42
CA ILE A 57 15.96 5.02 3.62
C ILE A 57 16.80 5.22 4.89
N ARG A 58 16.47 4.50 5.97
CA ARG A 58 17.21 4.51 7.23
C ARG A 58 18.64 4.01 7.07
N GLU A 59 18.88 2.92 6.34
CA GLU A 59 20.23 2.44 6.04
C GLU A 59 21.07 3.52 5.35
N GLU A 60 20.51 4.20 4.35
CA GLU A 60 21.21 5.27 3.64
C GLU A 60 21.47 6.48 4.56
N HIS A 61 20.55 6.80 5.49
CA HIS A 61 20.76 7.85 6.48
C HIS A 61 21.82 7.49 7.53
N MET A 62 21.82 6.26 8.03
CA MET A 62 22.84 5.75 8.96
C MET A 62 24.23 5.68 8.30
N ALA A 63 24.29 5.56 6.97
CA ALA A 63 25.52 5.68 6.19
C ALA A 63 26.03 7.14 6.05
N GLY A 64 25.39 8.11 6.71
CA GLY A 64 25.83 9.50 6.80
C GLY A 64 25.24 10.45 5.76
N LYS A 65 24.25 10.01 4.97
CA LYS A 65 23.59 10.86 3.96
C LYS A 65 22.57 11.81 4.60
N SER A 66 22.43 12.99 3.98
CA SER A 66 21.38 13.95 4.36
C SER A 66 20.00 13.34 4.19
N ASN A 67 19.00 13.78 4.98
CA ASN A 67 17.63 13.24 4.93
C ASN A 67 17.06 13.21 3.50
N ILE A 68 17.30 14.27 2.72
CA ILE A 68 16.81 14.38 1.33
C ILE A 68 17.48 13.34 0.43
N GLU A 69 18.79 13.17 0.57
CA GLU A 69 19.55 12.22 -0.23
C GLU A 69 19.22 10.76 0.14
N SER A 70 19.04 10.46 1.42
CA SER A 70 18.61 9.15 1.89
C SER A 70 17.24 8.75 1.35
N VAL A 71 16.29 9.67 1.34
CA VAL A 71 14.94 9.45 0.78
C VAL A 71 15.03 9.21 -0.73
N ALA A 72 15.78 10.04 -1.45
CA ALA A 72 15.96 9.90 -2.90
C ALA A 72 16.59 8.56 -3.28
N VAL A 73 17.71 8.20 -2.64
CA VAL A 73 18.45 6.96 -2.94
C VAL A 73 17.68 5.73 -2.49
N GLY A 74 17.07 5.76 -1.30
CA GLY A 74 16.24 4.66 -0.79
C GLY A 74 15.05 4.39 -1.69
N LEU A 75 14.37 5.43 -2.17
CA LEU A 75 13.26 5.30 -3.11
C LEU A 75 13.74 4.76 -4.46
N GLN A 76 14.82 5.29 -5.03
CA GLN A 76 15.33 4.88 -6.34
C GLN A 76 15.75 3.40 -6.36
N ARG A 77 16.41 2.91 -5.29
CA ARG A 77 16.84 1.51 -5.20
C ARG A 77 15.67 0.55 -4.99
N SER A 78 14.69 0.94 -4.18
CA SER A 78 13.56 0.08 -3.81
C SER A 78 12.38 0.18 -4.76
N ALA A 79 12.34 1.18 -5.67
CA ALA A 79 11.21 1.40 -6.58
C ALA A 79 10.97 0.18 -7.49
N ARG A 80 12.00 -0.30 -8.20
CA ARG A 80 11.84 -1.40 -9.17
C ARG A 80 11.34 -2.69 -8.53
N ILE A 81 11.91 -3.07 -7.39
CA ILE A 81 11.56 -4.33 -6.70
C ILE A 81 10.12 -4.27 -6.19
N ILE A 82 9.71 -3.16 -5.56
CA ILE A 82 8.34 -3.05 -5.07
C ILE A 82 7.33 -2.92 -6.19
N THR A 83 7.59 -2.16 -7.25
CA THR A 83 6.66 -2.10 -8.39
C THR A 83 6.47 -3.48 -9.02
N ALA A 84 7.53 -4.28 -9.14
CA ALA A 84 7.42 -5.65 -9.63
C ALA A 84 6.57 -6.54 -8.70
N ALA A 85 6.81 -6.47 -7.39
CA ALA A 85 6.04 -7.23 -6.40
C ALA A 85 4.55 -6.81 -6.39
N ALA A 86 4.28 -5.51 -6.42
CA ALA A 86 2.93 -4.96 -6.46
C ALA A 86 2.18 -5.39 -7.74
N LEU A 87 2.85 -5.39 -8.90
CA LEU A 87 2.27 -5.90 -10.15
C LEU A 87 1.94 -7.39 -10.08
N LEU A 88 2.86 -8.21 -9.54
CA LEU A 88 2.62 -9.64 -9.37
C LEU A 88 1.41 -9.90 -8.47
N LEU A 89 1.33 -9.23 -7.31
CA LEU A 89 0.18 -9.34 -6.42
C LEU A 89 -1.11 -8.87 -7.10
N ALA A 90 -1.07 -7.73 -7.79
CA ALA A 90 -2.22 -7.20 -8.50
C ALA A 90 -2.76 -8.18 -9.55
N VAL A 91 -1.88 -8.86 -10.29
CA VAL A 91 -2.25 -9.89 -11.27
C VAL A 91 -2.86 -11.12 -10.58
N VAL A 92 -2.28 -11.60 -9.48
CA VAL A 92 -2.80 -12.75 -8.72
C VAL A 92 -4.19 -12.45 -8.18
N PHE A 93 -4.38 -11.29 -7.55
CA PHE A 93 -5.70 -10.89 -7.03
C PHE A 93 -6.70 -10.57 -8.15
N ALA A 94 -6.25 -10.05 -9.30
CA ALA A 94 -7.10 -9.84 -10.45
C ALA A 94 -7.63 -11.17 -11.03
N ALA A 95 -6.86 -12.26 -10.95
CA ALA A 95 -7.34 -13.59 -11.37
C ALA A 95 -8.57 -14.05 -10.56
N PHE A 96 -8.74 -13.60 -9.32
CA PHE A 96 -9.90 -13.95 -8.50
C PHE A 96 -11.21 -13.33 -9.02
N MET A 97 -11.12 -12.32 -9.88
CA MET A 97 -12.28 -11.71 -10.55
C MET A 97 -12.96 -12.65 -11.54
N ILE A 98 -12.28 -13.73 -11.96
CA ILE A 98 -12.83 -14.78 -12.83
C ILE A 98 -13.77 -15.73 -12.05
N SER A 99 -13.70 -15.74 -10.71
CA SER A 99 -14.48 -16.63 -9.85
C SER A 99 -15.99 -16.43 -10.01
N GLY A 100 -16.78 -17.51 -9.97
CA GLY A 100 -18.26 -17.44 -9.98
C GLY A 100 -18.88 -16.85 -8.70
N VAL A 101 -18.09 -16.65 -7.64
CA VAL A 101 -18.57 -16.17 -6.33
C VAL A 101 -18.35 -14.66 -6.21
N THR A 102 -19.43 -13.89 -6.04
CA THR A 102 -19.39 -12.41 -5.95
C THR A 102 -18.42 -11.90 -4.87
N SER A 103 -18.39 -12.53 -3.69
CA SER A 103 -17.48 -12.15 -2.60
C SER A 103 -16.00 -12.27 -3.00
N ILE A 104 -15.65 -13.33 -3.75
CA ILE A 104 -14.27 -13.56 -4.22
C ILE A 104 -13.91 -12.53 -5.30
N LYS A 105 -14.82 -12.21 -6.22
CA LYS A 105 -14.58 -11.18 -7.23
C LYS A 105 -14.32 -9.81 -6.60
N MET A 106 -15.14 -9.44 -5.60
CA MET A 106 -15.03 -8.17 -4.89
C MET A 106 -13.70 -8.07 -4.14
N MET A 107 -13.30 -9.14 -3.44
CA MET A 107 -12.00 -9.19 -2.77
C MET A 107 -10.85 -9.06 -3.77
N GLY A 108 -10.89 -9.82 -4.88
CA GLY A 108 -9.88 -9.78 -5.93
C GLY A 108 -9.67 -8.39 -6.51
N PHE A 109 -10.77 -7.72 -6.88
CA PHE A 109 -10.70 -6.34 -7.37
C PHE A 109 -10.25 -5.36 -6.29
N GLY A 110 -10.84 -5.43 -5.09
CA GLY A 110 -10.58 -4.49 -4.01
C GLY A 110 -9.11 -4.51 -3.58
N VAL A 111 -8.53 -5.70 -3.41
CA VAL A 111 -7.12 -5.87 -3.04
C VAL A 111 -6.20 -5.49 -4.20
N SER A 112 -6.49 -5.93 -5.43
CA SER A 112 -5.66 -5.59 -6.61
C SER A 112 -5.58 -4.07 -6.82
N PHE A 113 -6.73 -3.38 -6.76
CA PHE A 113 -6.78 -1.93 -6.87
C PHE A 113 -6.06 -1.23 -5.72
N ALA A 114 -6.25 -1.71 -4.48
CA ALA A 114 -5.59 -1.14 -3.32
C ALA A 114 -4.06 -1.19 -3.42
N VAL A 115 -3.52 -2.34 -3.82
CA VAL A 115 -2.08 -2.57 -3.97
C VAL A 115 -1.50 -1.66 -5.06
N LEU A 116 -2.19 -1.52 -6.20
CA LEU A 116 -1.76 -0.62 -7.28
C LEU A 116 -1.79 0.85 -6.83
N LEU A 117 -2.84 1.26 -6.11
CA LEU A 117 -2.95 2.62 -5.60
C LEU A 117 -1.85 2.93 -4.59
N ASP A 118 -1.55 2.00 -3.69
CA ASP A 118 -0.52 2.16 -2.66
C ASP A 118 0.88 2.24 -3.28
N ALA A 119 1.18 1.33 -4.21
CA ALA A 119 2.45 1.28 -4.93
C ALA A 119 2.72 2.53 -5.79
N THR A 120 1.66 3.21 -6.24
CA THR A 120 1.77 4.40 -7.10
C THR A 120 1.60 5.70 -6.32
N LEU A 121 0.42 5.96 -5.76
CA LEU A 121 0.06 7.23 -5.16
C LEU A 121 0.75 7.46 -3.81
N ILE A 122 0.69 6.45 -2.93
CA ILE A 122 1.20 6.60 -1.57
C ILE A 122 2.73 6.65 -1.61
N ARG A 123 3.34 5.73 -2.33
CA ARG A 123 4.81 5.67 -2.43
C ARG A 123 5.43 6.79 -3.26
N ALA A 124 4.85 7.20 -4.39
CA ALA A 124 5.49 8.21 -5.24
C ALA A 124 5.26 9.63 -4.72
N LEU A 125 4.18 9.88 -3.98
CA LEU A 125 3.78 11.23 -3.58
C LEU A 125 3.78 11.42 -2.06
N LEU A 126 3.04 10.58 -1.33
CA LEU A 126 2.85 10.76 0.12
C LEU A 126 4.12 10.49 0.91
N VAL A 127 4.81 9.37 0.67
CA VAL A 127 6.02 9.01 1.44
C VAL A 127 7.12 10.07 1.30
N PRO A 128 7.49 10.53 0.08
CA PRO A 128 8.53 11.55 -0.07
C PRO A 128 8.10 12.90 0.51
N ALA A 129 6.82 13.27 0.35
CA ALA A 129 6.30 14.53 0.88
C ALA A 129 6.33 14.57 2.41
N LEU A 130 5.88 13.51 3.07
CA LEU A 130 5.91 13.40 4.53
C LEU A 130 7.35 13.34 5.06
N MET A 131 8.21 12.53 4.43
CA MET A 131 9.62 12.44 4.82
C MET A 131 10.35 13.78 4.69
N ARG A 132 9.98 14.57 3.69
CA ARG A 132 10.54 15.92 3.49
C ARG A 132 9.95 16.95 4.46
N LEU A 133 8.67 16.84 4.80
CA LEU A 133 7.99 17.72 5.76
C LEU A 133 8.54 17.56 7.18
N PHE A 134 8.77 16.32 7.61
CA PHE A 134 9.26 16.02 8.95
C PHE A 134 10.78 16.18 9.10
N GLY A 135 11.55 16.18 8.01
CA GLY A 135 12.98 16.51 8.03
C GLY A 135 13.78 15.67 9.04
N GLU A 136 14.59 16.35 9.86
CA GLU A 136 15.40 15.73 10.91
C GLU A 136 14.57 15.11 12.05
N SER A 137 13.30 15.51 12.21
CA SER A 137 12.42 14.91 13.22
C SER A 137 12.02 13.47 12.91
N ASN A 138 12.14 13.00 11.65
CA ASN A 138 11.95 11.59 11.29
C ASN A 138 12.90 10.65 12.04
N TRP A 139 14.08 11.15 12.41
CA TRP A 139 15.16 10.36 12.99
C TRP A 139 15.22 10.49 14.51
N TRP A 140 14.31 11.27 15.10
CA TRP A 140 14.25 11.46 16.54
C TRP A 140 13.77 10.18 17.22
N ALA A 141 14.61 9.62 18.09
CA ALA A 141 14.28 8.47 18.92
C ALA A 141 14.42 8.85 20.42
N PRO A 142 13.41 8.54 21.27
CA PRO A 142 13.52 8.71 22.72
C PRO A 142 14.73 7.95 23.28
N LYS A 143 15.40 8.53 24.29
CA LYS A 143 16.59 7.94 24.96
C LYS A 143 16.48 6.43 25.30
N PRO A 144 15.35 5.89 25.80
CA PRO A 144 15.26 4.45 26.08
C PRO A 144 15.31 3.56 24.82
N MET A 145 14.87 4.04 23.65
CA MET A 145 14.91 3.28 22.39
C MET A 145 16.28 3.32 21.70
N ARG A 146 17.10 4.33 21.98
CA ARG A 146 18.49 4.38 21.48
C ARG A 146 19.36 3.26 22.06
N ARG A 147 18.99 2.69 23.22
CA ARG A 147 19.71 1.55 23.85
C ARG A 147 19.56 0.23 23.08
N PHE A 148 18.48 0.07 22.31
CA PHE A 148 18.21 -1.13 21.51
C PHE A 148 18.56 -0.97 20.02
N THR A 149 19.02 0.21 19.61
CA THR A 149 19.47 0.43 18.23
C THR A 149 20.91 -0.06 18.11
N ILE A 150 21.08 -1.29 17.61
CA ILE A 150 22.40 -1.85 17.28
C ILE A 150 22.96 -1.05 16.11
N THR A 151 23.96 -0.22 16.39
CA THR A 151 24.84 0.37 15.37
C THR A 151 25.87 -0.69 15.00
N HIS A 152 25.75 -1.25 13.78
CA HIS A 152 26.81 -2.04 13.15
C HIS A 152 27.78 -1.14 12.42
#